data_AF-A0ABD0MZK6-F1
#
_entry.id   AF-A0ABD0MZK6-F1
#
_cell.length_a   1.000
_cell.length_b   1.000
_cell.length_c   1.000
_cell.angle_alpha   90.00
_cell.angle_beta   90.00
_cell.angle_gamma   90.00
#
_symmetry.space_group_name_H-M   'P 1'
#
loop_
_entity.id
_entity.type
_entity.pdbx_description
1 polymer ?
#
loop_
_entity_poly.entity_id
_entity_poly.type
_entity_poly.pdbx_seq_one_letter_code
_entity_poly.pdbx_strand_id
1 'polypeptide(L)'
;EYDIYGFKTVPEEEDDEEKLEAKKRALDLKSLSLTDQETSVRVKWDNYLAITMNREMVRSPELKALMRSGVPHNHRSKVWSWCVNFHVKKMRDDLPKDYYQNLLSTANEKPNPACKQIELDLLRTLPNNKHYASPDSDGIQKLRNVLLAFSWRNPDIGYCQGLN
;
A
#
# COMPACT_ATOMS: atom_id res chain seq x y z
N GLU A 1 -7.72 19.62 5.00
CA GLU A 1 -8.38 18.65 4.09
C GLU A 1 -7.37 17.59 3.69
N TYR A 2 -7.80 16.36 3.42
CA TYR A 2 -6.90 15.24 3.06
C TYR A 2 -7.28 14.68 1.70
N ASP A 3 -6.30 14.22 0.94
CA ASP A 3 -6.54 13.52 -0.31
C ASP A 3 -7.04 12.07 -0.07
N ILE A 4 -7.28 11.35 -1.17
CA ILE A 4 -7.73 9.95 -1.14
C ILE A 4 -6.68 9.00 -0.54
N TYR A 5 -5.42 9.43 -0.43
CA TYR A 5 -4.31 8.65 0.13
C TYR A 5 -4.06 9.00 1.60
N GLY A 6 -4.71 10.03 2.13
CA GLY A 6 -4.58 10.46 3.52
C GLY A 6 -3.52 11.54 3.75
N PHE A 7 -2.96 12.16 2.71
CA PHE A 7 -2.05 13.30 2.85
C PHE A 7 -2.81 14.62 2.91
N LYS A 8 -2.33 15.57 3.72
CA LYS A 8 -2.93 16.92 3.78
C LYS A 8 -2.83 17.58 2.40
N THR A 9 -3.95 18.09 1.89
CA THR A 9 -4.00 18.83 0.61
C THR A 9 -3.62 20.29 0.76
N VAL A 10 -3.74 20.84 1.97
CA VAL A 10 -3.36 22.21 2.32
C VAL A 10 -2.77 22.18 3.73
N PRO A 11 -1.53 22.64 3.94
CA PRO A 11 -0.95 22.78 5.27
C PRO A 11 -1.66 23.87 6.10
N GLU A 12 -1.76 23.67 7.41
CA GLU A 12 -2.51 24.57 8.31
C GLU A 12 -1.72 25.82 8.73
N GLU A 13 -0.38 25.78 8.66
CA GLU A 13 0.52 26.79 9.27
C GLU A 13 1.36 27.60 8.26
N GLU A 14 0.95 27.66 6.99
CA GLU A 14 1.76 28.32 5.95
C GLU A 14 1.14 29.64 5.44
N ASP A 15 2.01 30.50 4.91
CA ASP A 15 1.68 31.76 4.22
C ASP A 15 0.68 31.51 3.07
N ASP A 16 -0.11 32.53 2.72
CA ASP A 16 -1.13 32.48 1.68
C ASP A 16 -0.55 32.07 0.31
N GLU A 17 0.72 32.37 0.05
CA GLU A 17 1.44 31.95 -1.17
C GLU A 17 1.59 30.42 -1.26
N GLU A 18 1.99 29.76 -0.17
CA GLU A 18 2.20 28.30 -0.13
C GLU A 18 0.88 27.54 -0.19
N LYS A 19 -0.17 28.07 0.47
CA LYS A 19 -1.54 27.57 0.34
C LYS A 19 -2.04 27.64 -1.10
N LEU A 20 -1.70 28.71 -1.83
CA LEU A 20 -2.07 28.86 -3.23
C LEU A 20 -1.32 27.84 -4.10
N GLU A 21 -0.04 27.59 -3.85
CA GLU A 21 0.72 26.55 -4.54
C GLU A 21 0.16 25.14 -4.29
N ALA A 22 -0.19 24.81 -3.05
CA ALA A 22 -0.78 23.52 -2.71
C ALA A 22 -2.10 23.29 -3.47
N LYS A 23 -2.95 24.33 -3.57
CA LYS A 23 -4.18 24.29 -4.38
C LYS A 23 -3.90 24.13 -5.87
N LYS A 24 -2.89 24.80 -6.42
CA LYS A 24 -2.46 24.60 -7.82
C LYS A 24 -2.07 23.15 -8.07
N ARG A 25 -1.21 22.56 -7.23
CA ARG A 25 -0.79 21.14 -7.34
C ARG A 25 -1.98 20.19 -7.26
N ALA A 26 -2.92 20.42 -6.34
CA ALA A 26 -4.12 19.60 -6.23
C ALA A 26 -5.01 19.69 -7.47
N LEU A 27 -5.14 20.88 -8.07
CA LEU A 27 -5.88 21.09 -9.31
C LEU A 27 -5.19 20.42 -10.50
N ASP A 28 -3.87 20.50 -10.61
CA ASP A 28 -3.08 19.84 -11.65
C ASP A 28 -3.24 18.31 -11.58
N LEU A 29 -3.18 17.74 -10.37
CA LEU A 29 -3.41 16.32 -10.16
C LEU A 29 -4.83 15.90 -10.59
N LYS A 30 -5.83 16.73 -10.30
CA LYS A 30 -7.22 16.51 -10.73
C LYS A 30 -7.36 16.65 -12.25
N SER A 31 -6.64 17.58 -12.87
CA SER A 31 -6.62 17.77 -14.32
C SER A 31 -5.99 16.57 -15.04
N LEU A 32 -4.87 16.05 -14.53
CA LEU A 32 -4.24 14.81 -15.02
C LEU A 32 -5.22 13.63 -14.97
N SER A 33 -5.97 13.52 -13.87
CA SER A 33 -7.02 12.51 -13.71
C SER A 33 -8.16 12.60 -14.73
N LEU A 34 -8.35 13.76 -15.37
CA LEU A 34 -9.40 14.03 -16.34
C LEU A 34 -8.91 13.93 -17.79
N THR A 35 -7.63 13.57 -18.00
CA THR A 35 -7.10 13.41 -19.36
C THR A 35 -7.79 12.26 -20.10
N ASP A 36 -7.94 12.41 -21.42
CA ASP A 36 -8.50 11.37 -22.29
C ASP A 36 -7.72 10.05 -22.19
N GLN A 37 -6.41 10.14 -21.94
CA GLN A 37 -5.55 8.98 -21.80
C GLN A 37 -5.85 8.18 -20.53
N GLU A 38 -5.94 8.83 -19.36
CA GLU A 38 -6.29 8.14 -18.12
C GLU A 38 -7.71 7.55 -18.17
N THR A 39 -8.64 8.31 -18.76
CA THR A 39 -10.00 7.84 -19.01
C THR A 39 -10.01 6.59 -19.90
N SER A 40 -9.23 6.59 -20.99
CA SER A 40 -9.08 5.44 -21.89
C SER A 40 -8.51 4.22 -21.18
N VAL A 41 -7.47 4.40 -20.35
CA VAL A 41 -6.87 3.31 -19.56
C VAL A 41 -7.90 2.73 -18.59
N ARG A 42 -8.65 3.58 -17.87
CA ARG A 42 -9.70 3.15 -16.94
C ARG A 42 -10.78 2.31 -17.63
N VAL A 43 -11.27 2.76 -18.79
CA VAL A 43 -12.27 2.02 -19.58
C VAL A 43 -11.74 0.65 -20.02
N LYS A 44 -10.47 0.57 -20.45
CA LYS A 44 -9.85 -0.72 -20.83
C LYS A 44 -9.80 -1.70 -19.65
N TRP A 45 -9.45 -1.22 -18.46
CA TRP A 45 -9.47 -2.03 -17.24
C TRP A 45 -10.88 -2.48 -16.85
N ASP A 46 -11.85 -1.58 -16.90
CA ASP A 46 -13.26 -1.90 -16.60
C ASP A 46 -13.79 -3.00 -17.53
N ASN A 47 -13.52 -2.87 -18.84
CA ASN A 47 -13.90 -3.87 -19.83
C ASN A 47 -13.23 -5.23 -19.58
N TYR A 48 -11.91 -5.24 -19.33
CA TYR A 48 -11.18 -6.48 -19.04
C TYR A 48 -11.72 -7.20 -17.79
N LEU A 49 -12.00 -6.44 -16.72
CA LEU A 49 -12.52 -6.99 -15.48
C LEU A 49 -13.99 -7.44 -15.59
N ALA A 50 -14.78 -6.79 -16.46
CA ALA A 50 -16.15 -7.21 -16.76
C ALA A 50 -16.17 -8.52 -17.58
N ILE A 51 -15.33 -8.63 -18.61
CA ILE A 51 -15.22 -9.83 -19.46
C ILE A 51 -14.79 -11.04 -18.64
N THR A 52 -13.89 -10.84 -17.68
CA THR A 52 -13.46 -11.91 -16.78
C THR A 52 -14.56 -12.33 -15.78
N MET A 53 -15.73 -11.68 -15.75
CA MET A 53 -16.88 -12.02 -14.89
C MET A 53 -16.52 -12.18 -13.40
N ASN A 54 -15.54 -11.42 -12.90
CA ASN A 54 -14.97 -11.64 -11.57
C ASN A 54 -14.39 -13.04 -11.31
N ARG A 55 -14.16 -13.85 -12.34
CA ARG A 55 -13.33 -15.06 -12.26
C ARG A 55 -11.89 -14.67 -11.96
N GLU A 56 -11.11 -15.64 -11.50
CA GLU A 56 -9.70 -15.45 -11.21
C GLU A 56 -8.98 -14.95 -12.47
N MET A 57 -8.24 -13.84 -12.36
CA MET A 57 -7.45 -13.33 -13.48
C MET A 57 -6.41 -14.38 -13.89
N VAL A 58 -6.06 -14.41 -15.16
CA VAL A 58 -5.07 -15.35 -15.71
C VAL A 58 -4.00 -14.55 -16.42
N ARG A 59 -2.75 -15.02 -16.32
CA ARG A 59 -1.65 -14.41 -17.07
C ARG A 59 -1.94 -14.49 -18.57
N SER A 60 -2.01 -13.32 -19.20
CA SER A 60 -2.16 -13.18 -20.65
C SER A 60 -1.31 -12.02 -21.17
N PRO A 61 -0.95 -12.02 -22.47
CA PRO A 61 -0.30 -10.87 -23.11
C PRO A 61 -1.11 -9.58 -22.97
N GLU A 62 -2.44 -9.68 -23.04
CA GLU A 62 -3.37 -8.56 -22.84
C GLU A 62 -3.28 -7.98 -21.42
N LEU A 63 -3.35 -8.82 -20.38
CA LEU A 63 -3.20 -8.37 -19.00
C LEU A 63 -1.85 -7.70 -18.77
N LYS A 64 -0.78 -8.26 -19.35
CA LYS A 64 0.57 -7.67 -19.26
C LYS A 64 0.63 -6.29 -19.93
N ALA A 65 -0.04 -6.12 -21.07
CA ALA A 65 -0.14 -4.83 -21.75
C ALA A 65 -0.93 -3.81 -20.91
N LEU A 66 -2.06 -4.22 -20.33
CA LEU A 66 -2.86 -3.37 -19.42
C LEU A 66 -2.05 -2.91 -18.21
N MET A 67 -1.33 -3.81 -17.55
CA MET A 67 -0.45 -3.47 -16.41
C MET A 67 0.60 -2.41 -16.79
N ARG A 68 1.22 -2.53 -17.97
CA ARG A 68 2.20 -1.55 -18.47
C ARG A 68 1.58 -0.21 -18.82
N SER A 69 0.30 -0.16 -19.16
CA SER A 69 -0.44 1.09 -19.37
C SER A 69 -0.84 1.79 -18.05
N GLY A 70 -0.54 1.17 -16.90
CA GLY A 70 -0.87 1.67 -15.58
C GLY A 70 -2.13 1.02 -15.02
N VAL A 71 -2.15 0.77 -13.71
CA VAL A 71 -3.31 0.22 -12.99
C VAL A 71 -4.08 1.37 -12.31
N PRO A 72 -5.34 1.62 -12.68
CA PRO A 72 -6.20 2.62 -12.05
C PRO A 72 -6.32 2.38 -10.55
N HIS A 73 -6.38 3.46 -9.77
CA HIS A 73 -6.37 3.42 -8.31
C HIS A 73 -7.39 2.43 -7.73
N ASN A 74 -8.65 2.50 -8.18
CA ASN A 74 -9.76 1.64 -7.75
C ASN A 74 -9.52 0.14 -8.01
N HIS A 75 -8.64 -0.21 -8.95
CA HIS A 75 -8.32 -1.59 -9.31
C HIS A 75 -7.03 -2.12 -8.67
N ARG A 76 -6.17 -1.24 -8.13
CA ARG A 76 -4.85 -1.63 -7.58
C ARG A 76 -4.94 -2.71 -6.51
N SER A 77 -5.87 -2.57 -5.55
CA SER A 77 -6.05 -3.57 -4.48
C SER A 77 -6.31 -4.98 -5.04
N LYS A 78 -7.23 -5.10 -6.00
CA LYS A 78 -7.57 -6.39 -6.64
C LYS A 78 -6.40 -6.93 -7.48
N VAL A 79 -5.78 -6.08 -8.30
CA VAL A 79 -4.72 -6.48 -9.24
C VAL A 79 -3.44 -6.87 -8.50
N TRP A 80 -2.99 -6.08 -7.53
CA TRP A 80 -1.78 -6.37 -6.77
C TRP A 80 -1.96 -7.56 -5.85
N SER A 81 -3.12 -7.69 -5.19
CA SER A 81 -3.45 -8.90 -4.40
C SER A 81 -3.41 -10.15 -5.27
N TRP A 82 -3.98 -10.11 -6.47
CA TRP A 82 -3.88 -11.22 -7.42
C TRP A 82 -2.43 -11.52 -7.81
N CYS A 83 -1.61 -10.51 -8.10
CA CYS A 83 -0.19 -10.71 -8.45
C CYS A 83 0.54 -11.43 -7.32
N VAL A 84 0.41 -10.94 -6.08
CA VAL A 84 1.04 -11.56 -4.91
C VAL A 84 0.55 -12.99 -4.74
N ASN A 85 -0.78 -13.21 -4.71
CA ASN A 85 -1.38 -14.52 -4.54
C ASN A 85 -0.93 -15.51 -5.62
N PHE A 86 -0.87 -15.07 -6.88
CA PHE A 86 -0.40 -15.90 -7.98
C PHE A 86 1.02 -16.42 -7.73
N HIS A 87 1.91 -15.57 -7.22
CA HIS A 87 3.31 -15.92 -6.97
C HIS A 87 3.53 -16.74 -5.70
N VAL A 88 2.79 -16.46 -4.64
CA VAL A 88 3.00 -17.10 -3.32
C VAL A 88 2.07 -18.28 -3.05
N LYS A 89 1.11 -18.59 -3.94
CA LYS A 89 0.07 -19.62 -3.73
C LYS A 89 0.63 -20.92 -3.19
N LYS A 90 1.61 -21.50 -3.87
CA LYS A 90 2.24 -22.76 -3.45
C LYS A 90 2.82 -22.68 -2.04
N MET A 91 3.61 -21.65 -1.76
CA MET A 91 4.19 -21.44 -0.42
C MET A 91 3.12 -21.25 0.65
N ARG A 92 2.01 -20.58 0.31
CA ARG A 92 0.91 -20.34 1.25
C ARG A 92 0.12 -21.61 1.53
N ASP A 93 -0.07 -22.47 0.54
CA ASP A 93 -0.80 -23.73 0.68
C ASP A 93 -0.04 -24.72 1.59
N ASP A 94 1.29 -24.59 1.67
CA ASP A 94 2.15 -25.37 2.59
C ASP A 94 2.17 -24.81 4.03
N LEU A 95 1.55 -23.65 4.29
CA LEU A 95 1.55 -22.99 5.60
C LEU A 95 0.21 -23.17 6.34
N PRO A 96 0.24 -23.20 7.69
CA PRO A 96 -0.99 -23.19 8.49
C PRO A 96 -1.85 -21.95 8.24
N LYS A 97 -3.18 -22.08 8.36
CA LYS A 97 -4.12 -20.97 8.14
C LYS A 97 -3.91 -19.80 9.11
N ASP A 98 -3.42 -20.09 10.30
CA ASP A 98 -3.12 -19.19 11.42
C ASP A 98 -1.66 -18.72 11.43
N TYR A 99 -0.86 -19.04 10.41
CA TYR A 99 0.58 -18.77 10.36
C TYR A 99 0.96 -17.32 10.72
N TYR A 100 0.25 -16.33 10.18
CA TYR A 100 0.51 -14.92 10.50
C TYR A 100 0.23 -14.59 11.97
N GLN A 101 -0.85 -15.14 12.54
CA GLN A 101 -1.19 -14.91 13.95
C GLN A 101 -0.16 -15.56 14.88
N ASN A 102 0.35 -16.74 14.51
CA ASN A 102 1.40 -17.42 15.28
C ASN A 102 2.72 -16.64 15.27
N LEU A 103 3.08 -16.02 14.14
CA LEU A 103 4.23 -15.11 14.07
C LEU A 103 4.07 -13.91 15.00
N LEU A 104 2.87 -13.31 15.05
CA LEU A 104 2.59 -12.18 15.94
C LEU A 104 2.58 -12.58 17.43
N SER A 105 2.00 -13.73 17.78
CA SER A 105 2.05 -14.25 19.16
C SER A 105 3.49 -14.43 19.61
N THR A 106 4.32 -15.04 18.75
CA THR A 106 5.74 -15.23 19.01
C THR A 106 6.46 -13.90 19.21
N ALA A 107 6.13 -12.88 18.40
CA ALA A 107 6.71 -11.55 18.50
C ALA A 107 6.36 -10.82 19.80
N ASN A 108 5.18 -11.08 20.36
CA ASN A 108 4.75 -10.48 21.62
C ASN A 108 5.36 -11.20 22.83
N GLU A 109 5.61 -12.50 22.72
CA GLU A 109 6.16 -13.32 23.81
C GLU A 109 7.69 -13.23 23.92
N LYS A 110 8.40 -13.05 22.80
CA LYS A 110 9.86 -13.10 22.74
C LYS A 110 10.46 -11.80 22.22
N PRO A 111 11.54 -11.29 22.84
CA PRO A 111 12.22 -10.11 22.34
C PRO A 111 12.85 -10.39 20.98
N ASN A 112 12.63 -9.49 20.03
CA ASN A 112 13.25 -9.52 18.72
C ASN A 112 14.16 -8.28 18.57
N PRO A 113 15.44 -8.44 18.16
CA PRO A 113 16.35 -7.31 17.93
C PRO A 113 15.77 -6.23 17.01
N ALA A 114 14.89 -6.63 16.08
CA ALA A 114 14.19 -5.73 15.16
C ALA A 114 13.18 -4.80 15.85
N CYS A 115 12.58 -5.20 16.99
CA CYS A 115 11.49 -4.46 17.63
C CYS A 115 11.86 -3.00 17.89
N LYS A 116 13.04 -2.76 18.48
CA LYS A 116 13.47 -1.40 18.84
C LYS A 116 13.62 -0.52 17.60
N GLN A 117 14.18 -1.06 16.52
CA GLN A 117 14.37 -0.28 15.30
C GLN A 117 13.03 -0.02 14.59
N ILE A 118 12.12 -1.02 14.56
CA ILE A 118 10.78 -0.84 14.02
C ILE A 118 10.06 0.31 14.73
N GLU A 119 10.04 0.33 16.07
CA GLU A 119 9.36 1.41 16.83
C GLU A 119 9.91 2.82 16.51
N LEU A 120 11.23 2.95 16.32
CA LEU A 120 11.85 4.22 15.94
C LEU A 120 11.50 4.67 14.51
N ASP A 121 11.15 3.73 13.64
CA ASP A 121 10.88 3.98 12.22
C ASP A 121 9.40 4.22 11.95
N LEU A 122 8.50 3.68 12.78
CA LEU A 122 7.05 3.79 12.61
C LEU A 122 6.59 5.24 12.43
N LEU A 123 6.97 6.14 13.34
CA LEU A 123 6.57 7.56 13.28
C LEU A 123 7.32 8.39 12.23
N ARG A 124 8.38 7.82 11.65
CA ARG A 124 9.10 8.41 10.50
C ARG A 124 8.50 7.96 9.17
N THR A 125 7.55 7.02 9.18
CA THR A 125 6.88 6.50 7.99
C THR A 125 5.70 7.40 7.66
N LEU A 126 5.76 8.09 6.52
CA LEU A 126 4.67 8.96 6.05
C LEU A 126 4.15 9.93 7.14
N PRO A 127 5.02 10.74 7.78
CA PRO A 127 4.65 11.53 8.96
C PRO A 127 3.53 12.55 8.71
N ASN A 128 3.33 12.93 7.45
CA ASN A 128 2.28 13.87 7.01
C ASN A 128 0.98 13.17 6.56
N ASN A 129 0.88 11.86 6.75
CA ASN A 129 -0.29 11.07 6.40
C ASN A 129 -1.16 10.82 7.65
N LYS A 130 -2.46 11.09 7.57
CA LYS A 130 -3.40 10.94 8.71
C LYS A 130 -3.44 9.55 9.33
N HIS A 131 -3.04 8.52 8.59
CA HIS A 131 -3.02 7.13 9.05
C HIS A 131 -1.73 6.75 9.79
N TYR A 132 -0.70 7.60 9.73
CA TYR A 132 0.64 7.33 10.29
C TYR A 132 1.25 8.51 11.07
N ALA A 133 0.55 9.66 11.14
CA ALA A 133 1.10 10.90 11.69
C ALA A 133 1.31 10.87 13.21
N SER A 134 0.59 10.01 13.94
CA SER A 134 0.67 9.92 15.41
C SER A 134 0.74 8.48 15.89
N PRO A 135 1.25 8.22 17.11
CA PRO A 135 1.27 6.88 17.71
C PRO A 135 -0.09 6.19 17.75
N ASP A 136 -1.16 6.98 17.88
CA ASP A 136 -2.54 6.50 17.98
C ASP A 136 -3.23 6.34 16.60
N SER A 137 -2.52 6.63 15.50
CA SER A 137 -3.06 6.50 14.15
C SER A 137 -3.28 5.03 13.78
N ASP A 138 -4.35 4.74 13.05
CA ASP A 138 -4.81 3.38 12.77
C ASP A 138 -3.83 2.54 11.92
N GLY A 139 -2.98 3.20 11.14
CA GLY A 139 -1.95 2.57 10.32
C GLY A 139 -0.72 2.11 11.10
N ILE A 140 -0.41 2.74 12.25
CA ILE A 140 0.81 2.44 13.03
C ILE A 140 0.81 1.00 13.54
N GLN A 141 -0.27 0.56 14.19
CA GLN A 141 -0.34 -0.81 14.69
C GLN A 141 -0.34 -1.84 13.56
N LYS A 142 -0.97 -1.52 12.42
CA LYS A 142 -1.00 -2.41 11.25
C LYS A 142 0.41 -2.57 10.67
N LEU A 143 1.14 -1.46 10.51
CA LEU A 143 2.52 -1.46 10.00
C LEU A 143 3.45 -2.21 10.96
N ARG A 144 3.36 -1.93 12.26
CA ARG A 144 4.10 -2.65 13.31
C ARG A 144 3.93 -4.16 13.19
N ASN A 145 2.69 -4.63 13.11
CA ASN A 145 2.40 -6.06 13.03
C ASN A 145 3.03 -6.71 11.79
N VAL A 146 2.92 -6.08 10.62
CA VAL A 146 3.50 -6.61 9.38
C VAL A 146 5.02 -6.69 9.46
N LEU A 147 5.69 -5.64 9.96
CA LEU A 147 7.15 -5.60 10.09
C LEU A 147 7.66 -6.61 11.12
N LEU A 148 6.98 -6.76 12.26
CA LEU A 148 7.31 -7.78 13.26
C LEU A 148 7.15 -9.19 12.69
N ALA A 149 6.01 -9.50 12.07
CA ALA A 149 5.79 -10.79 11.44
C ALA A 149 6.84 -11.10 10.36
N PHE A 150 7.21 -10.09 9.54
CA PHE A 150 8.26 -10.22 8.54
C PHE A 150 9.61 -10.57 9.18
N SER A 151 10.01 -9.86 10.24
CA SER A 151 11.29 -10.08 10.92
C SER A 151 11.39 -11.46 11.56
N TRP A 152 10.28 -12.01 12.08
CA TRP A 152 10.23 -13.36 12.63
C TRP A 152 10.22 -14.44 11.56
N ARG A 153 9.55 -14.19 10.44
CA ARG A 153 9.59 -15.10 9.29
C ARG A 153 10.99 -15.18 8.68
N ASN A 154 11.74 -14.08 8.71
CA ASN A 154 13.05 -13.96 8.06
C ASN A 154 14.13 -13.53 9.07
N PRO A 155 14.50 -14.38 10.05
CA PRO A 155 15.37 -13.97 11.15
C PRO A 155 16.77 -13.54 10.69
N ASP A 156 17.29 -14.10 9.59
CA ASP A 156 18.59 -13.73 9.03
C ASP A 156 18.61 -12.29 8.47
N ILE A 157 17.45 -11.78 8.06
CA ILE A 157 17.27 -10.41 7.60
C ILE A 157 16.85 -9.52 8.78
N GLY A 158 15.92 -10.01 9.60
CA GLY A 158 15.28 -9.26 10.67
C GLY A 158 14.55 -8.03 10.12
N TYR A 159 15.04 -6.85 10.46
CA TYR A 159 14.55 -5.57 9.95
C TYR A 159 15.72 -4.68 9.55
N CYS A 160 15.60 -4.04 8.39
CA CYS A 160 16.50 -3.00 7.92
C CYS A 160 15.72 -1.69 7.77
N GLN A 161 16.36 -0.57 8.10
CA GLN A 161 15.78 0.76 7.93
C GLN A 161 15.36 0.97 6.46
N GLY A 162 14.14 1.48 6.25
CA GLY A 162 13.57 1.69 4.92
C GLY A 162 12.73 0.53 4.38
N LEU A 163 12.52 -0.55 5.16
CA LEU A 163 11.52 -1.57 4.84
C LEU A 163 10.07 -1.12 5.10
N ASN A 164 9.90 -0.05 5.88
CA ASN A 164 8.63 0.57 6.25
C ASN A 164 8.03 1.44 5.14
#